data_AF-A0A7S8E615-F1
#
_entry.id   AF-A0A7S8E615-F1
#
_cell.length_a   1.000
_cell.length_b   1.000
_cell.length_c   1.000
_cell.angle_alpha   90.00
_cell.angle_beta   90.00
_cell.angle_gamma   90.00
#
_symmetry.space_group_name_H-M   'P 1'
#
loop_
_entity.id
_entity.type
_entity.pdbx_description
1 polymer ?
#
loop_
_entity_poly.entity_id
_entity_poly.type
_entity_poly.pdbx_seq_one_letter_code
_entity_poly.pdbx_strand_id
1 'polypeptide(L)' 'MTRYTFLGDKLTRDELRGMQCDPVRRADGKCIVSVKMATALVIDAHGVTYVVPRRRLRLNR' A
#
# COMPACT_ATOMS: atom_id res chain seq x y z
N MET A 1 -14.23 4.19 2.14
CA MET A 1 -12.87 4.30 1.58
C MET A 1 -12.09 3.09 2.08
N THR A 2 -11.44 2.31 1.19
CA THR A 2 -10.78 1.06 1.58
C THR A 2 -9.38 1.35 2.11
N ARG A 3 -9.23 1.40 3.44
CA ARG A 3 -7.96 1.70 4.11
C ARG A 3 -7.21 0.43 4.50
N TYR A 4 -5.89 0.47 4.34
CA TYR A 4 -5.02 -0.67 4.63
C TYR A 4 -3.95 -0.31 5.65
N THR A 5 -3.49 -1.34 6.36
CA THR A 5 -2.26 -1.33 7.13
C THR A 5 -1.18 -2.07 6.34
N PHE A 6 -0.04 -1.43 6.06
CA PHE A 6 1.14 -2.08 5.49
C PHE A 6 1.98 -2.70 6.60
N LEU A 7 2.11 -4.03 6.60
CA LEU A 7 2.82 -4.74 7.66
C LEU A 7 4.36 -4.63 7.57
N GLY A 8 4.91 -4.20 6.44
CA GLY A 8 6.35 -4.25 6.15
C GLY A 8 6.92 -5.67 6.15
N ASP A 9 8.23 -5.82 6.04
CA ASP A 9 8.98 -7.07 6.17
C ASP A 9 10.36 -6.80 6.80
N LYS A 10 11.23 -7.81 6.82
CA LYS A 10 12.58 -7.71 7.43
C LYS A 10 13.46 -6.63 6.79
N LEU A 11 13.23 -6.27 5.53
CA LEU A 11 14.00 -5.27 4.80
C LEU A 11 13.30 -3.90 4.77
N THR A 12 12.04 -3.84 5.18
CA THR A 12 11.29 -2.60 5.30
C THR A 12 11.86 -1.79 6.45
N ARG A 13 12.12 -0.49 6.20
CA ARG A 13 12.48 0.49 7.23
C ARG A 13 11.45 0.47 8.36
N ASP A 14 11.92 0.50 9.60
CA ASP A 14 11.05 0.30 10.77
C ASP A 14 9.90 1.32 10.83
N GLU A 15 10.15 2.57 10.45
CA GLU A 15 9.17 3.67 10.39
C GLU A 15 7.97 3.39 9.47
N LEU A 16 8.13 2.53 8.46
CA LEU A 16 7.07 2.19 7.51
C LEU A 16 6.26 0.96 7.93
N ARG A 17 6.69 0.23 8.97
CA ARG A 17 5.96 -0.94 9.44
C ARG A 17 4.72 -0.51 10.22
N GLY A 18 3.56 -1.07 9.85
CA GLY A 18 2.28 -0.67 10.41
C GLY A 18 1.71 0.61 9.80
N MET A 19 2.36 1.17 8.77
CA MET A 19 1.93 2.39 8.09
C MET A 19 0.48 2.25 7.59
N GLN A 20 -0.33 3.24 7.92
CA GLN A 20 -1.67 3.39 7.38
C GLN A 20 -1.61 3.96 5.97
N CYS A 21 -2.32 3.34 5.03
CA CYS A 21 -2.28 3.77 3.64
C CYS A 21 -3.59 3.49 2.90
N ASP A 22 -3.80 4.27 1.84
CA ASP A 22 -4.92 4.12 0.92
C ASP A 22 -4.39 3.69 -0.46
N PRO A 23 -5.17 2.91 -1.23
CA PRO A 23 -4.76 2.51 -2.57
C PRO A 23 -4.86 3.69 -3.54
N VAL A 24 -3.80 3.92 -4.32
CA VAL A 24 -3.88 4.88 -5.43
C VAL A 24 -4.68 4.27 -6.56
N ARG A 25 -5.67 5.03 -7.07
CA ARG A 25 -6.58 4.60 -8.14
C ARG A 25 -6.31 5.40 -9.41
N ARG A 26 -6.51 4.75 -10.57
CA ARG A 26 -6.50 5.40 -11.88
C ARG A 26 -7.82 6.14 -12.10
N ALA A 27 -7.92 6.89 -13.19
CA ALA A 27 -9.13 7.59 -13.59
C ALA A 27 -10.34 6.65 -13.78
N ASP A 28 -10.13 5.37 -14.10
CA ASP A 28 -11.17 4.34 -14.22
C ASP A 28 -11.63 3.76 -12.87
N GLY A 29 -11.12 4.27 -11.74
CA GLY A 29 -11.44 3.82 -10.40
C GLY A 29 -10.72 2.53 -9.97
N LYS A 30 -9.92 1.89 -10.83
CA LYS A 30 -9.16 0.68 -10.47
C LYS A 30 -7.88 1.03 -9.73
N CYS A 31 -7.49 0.19 -8.76
CA CYS A 31 -6.24 0.35 -8.04
C CYS A 31 -5.03 0.14 -8.96
N ILE A 32 -3.99 0.95 -8.78
CA ILE A 32 -2.72 0.80 -9.49
C ILE A 32 -1.94 -0.37 -8.85
N VAL A 33 -1.83 -1.47 -9.59
CA VAL A 33 -1.15 -2.69 -9.15
C VAL A 33 -0.24 -3.24 -10.24
N SER A 34 0.84 -3.91 -9.84
CA SER A 34 1.63 -4.75 -10.73
C SER A 34 1.30 -6.22 -10.48
N VAL A 35 0.82 -6.91 -11.51
CA VAL A 35 0.59 -8.36 -11.45
C VAL A 35 1.93 -9.09 -11.45
N LYS A 36 2.83 -8.73 -12.37
CA LYS A 36 4.16 -9.35 -12.52
C LYS A 36 5.00 -9.26 -11.25
N MET A 37 4.98 -8.11 -10.56
CA MET A 37 5.76 -7.89 -9.33
C MET A 37 4.97 -8.13 -8.04
N ALA A 38 3.67 -8.42 -8.15
CA ALA A 38 2.75 -8.56 -7.01
C ALA A 38 2.74 -7.36 -6.04
N THR A 39 2.91 -6.13 -6.56
CA THR A 39 2.93 -4.88 -5.78
C THR A 39 1.70 -4.00 -6.05
N ALA A 40 1.48 -3.02 -5.17
CA ALA A 40 0.49 -1.96 -5.32
C ALA A 40 1.11 -0.60 -5.03
N LEU A 41 0.60 0.44 -5.69
CA LEU A 41 0.91 1.83 -5.34
C LEU A 41 -0.08 2.29 -4.25
N VAL A 42 0.46 2.77 -3.14
CA VAL A 42 -0.31 3.28 -2.00
C VAL A 42 0.15 4.68 -1.65
N ILE A 43 -0.70 5.43 -0.97
CA ILE A 43 -0.40 6.75 -0.42
C ILE A 43 -0.58 6.72 1.10
N ASP A 44 0.37 7.32 1.83
CA ASP A 44 0.28 7.44 3.28
C ASP A 44 -0.53 8.67 3.72
N ALA A 45 -0.62 8.90 5.02
CA ALA A 45 -1.33 10.04 5.60
C ALA A 45 -0.68 11.41 5.29
N HIS A 46 0.59 11.42 4.90
CA HIS A 46 1.34 12.63 4.55
C HIS A 46 1.33 12.92 3.04
N GLY A 47 0.66 12.09 2.25
CA GLY A 47 0.59 12.23 0.79
C GLY A 47 1.78 11.63 0.05
N VAL A 48 2.66 10.89 0.74
CA VAL A 48 3.81 10.24 0.12
C VAL A 48 3.37 8.92 -0.50
N THR A 49 3.83 8.66 -1.73
CA THR A 49 3.49 7.44 -2.46
C THR A 49 4.56 6.36 -2.32
N TYR A 50 4.13 5.12 -2.14
CA TYR A 50 5.01 3.96 -1.97
C TYR A 50 4.55 2.79 -2.83
N VAL A 51 5.51 2.04 -3.35
CA VAL A 51 5.24 0.73 -3.97
C VAL A 51 5.46 -0.35 -2.93
N VAL A 52 4.40 -1.07 -2.58
CA VAL A 52 4.41 -2.07 -1.51
C VAL A 52 3.95 -3.46 -1.98
N PRO A 53 4.47 -4.57 -1.42
CA PRO A 53 3.98 -5.91 -1.73
C PRO A 53 2.51 -6.10 -1.30
N ARG A 54 1.64 -6.53 -2.23
CA ARG A 54 0.19 -6.66 -1.97
C ARG A 54 -0.13 -7.64 -0.85
N ARG A 55 0.64 -8.73 -0.73
CA ARG A 55 0.47 -9.73 0.34
C ARG A 55 0.71 -9.19 1.76
N ARG A 56 1.31 -8.00 1.88
CA ARG A 56 1.60 -7.34 3.16
C ARG A 56 0.61 -6.21 3.48
N LEU A 57 -0.39 -5.98 2.63
CA LEU A 57 -1.50 -5.08 2.91
C LEU A 57 -2.60 -5.84 3.65
N ARG A 58 -3.04 -5.30 4.78
CA ARG A 58 -4.19 -5.80 5.53
C ARG A 58 -5.30 -4.78 5.52
N LEU A 59 -6.49 -5.21 5.13
CA LEU A 59 -7.68 -4.36 5.17
C LEU A 59 -8.02 -4.06 6.62
N ASN A 60 -8.18 -2.79 6.94
CA ASN A 60 -8.73 -2.38 8.23
C ASN A 60 -10.23 -2.72 8.23
N ARG A 61 -10.69 -3.52 9.18
CA ARG A 61 -12.12 -3.81 9.38
C ARG A 61 -12.75 -2.76 10.28
#